data_AF-A0A392PSB0-F1
#
_entry.id   AF-A0A392PSB0-F1
#
_cell.length_a   1.000
_cell.length_b   1.000
_cell.length_c   1.000
_cell.angle_alpha   90.00
_cell.angle_beta   90.00
_cell.angle_gamma   90.00
#
_symmetry.space_group_name_H-M   'P 1'
#
loop_
_entity.id
_entity.type
_entity.pdbx_description
1 polymer ?
#
loop_
_entity_poly.entity_id
_entity_poly.type
_entity_poly.pdbx_seq_one_letter_code
_entity_poly.pdbx_strand_id
1 'polypeptide(L)'
;ETPQKRPRQDDSVVDLTVSEAKFVLPNCFGARGFFEKFPLGVPDSERSIIFGMTPDTRETQLVWDIAAVMQLLETALVLNSEETCPAAKLKKLQVKNEKLRADMTKVEKAFSDYREKHEIQVGLVTELGQKTAEIAQLTEDKKKLQDELGALQLSMTPVEDEPEVARGLSTRAELIKRIWMLGQDVLDGVKFGFDNAVDQLKVLNPTVELNTEGLSMLEQNWF
;
A
#
# COMPACT_ATOMS: atom_id res chain seq x y z
N GLU A 1 31.71 36.59 -57.33
CA GLU A 1 30.34 36.99 -57.70
C GLU A 1 29.71 37.70 -56.51
N THR A 2 29.22 38.90 -56.74
CA THR A 2 28.71 39.81 -55.70
C THR A 2 27.19 39.87 -55.82
N PRO A 3 26.40 39.79 -54.72
CA PRO A 3 24.95 39.64 -54.84
C PRO A 3 24.28 40.93 -55.32
N GLN A 4 23.48 40.79 -56.37
CA GLN A 4 22.68 41.82 -57.00
C GLN A 4 21.59 42.32 -56.04
N LYS A 5 21.62 43.61 -55.70
CA LYS A 5 20.55 44.30 -54.95
C LYS A 5 19.29 44.34 -55.82
N ARG A 6 18.21 43.70 -55.35
CA ARG A 6 16.85 43.91 -55.87
C ARG A 6 16.36 45.32 -55.48
N PRO A 7 15.66 46.05 -56.35
CA PRO A 7 15.04 47.31 -55.99
C PRO A 7 13.93 47.04 -54.97
N ARG A 8 13.83 47.91 -53.95
CA ARG A 8 12.72 47.88 -53.00
C ARG A 8 11.44 48.20 -53.75
N GLN A 9 10.45 47.34 -53.58
CA GLN A 9 9.07 47.57 -53.96
C GLN A 9 8.61 48.84 -53.25
N ASP A 10 8.05 49.79 -54.00
CA ASP A 10 7.45 50.99 -53.42
C ASP A 10 6.40 50.55 -52.40
N ASP A 11 6.69 50.75 -51.12
CA ASP A 11 5.69 50.69 -50.07
C ASP A 11 4.73 51.84 -50.34
N SER A 12 3.67 51.56 -51.11
CA SER A 12 2.51 52.44 -51.14
C SER A 12 1.96 52.45 -49.73
N VAL A 13 2.35 53.45 -48.94
CA VAL A 13 1.77 53.74 -47.64
C VAL A 13 0.28 53.97 -47.90
N VAL A 14 -0.52 52.93 -47.65
CA VAL A 14 -1.98 53.06 -47.62
C VAL A 14 -2.25 53.92 -46.40
N ASP A 15 -2.54 55.19 -46.66
CA ASP A 15 -3.01 56.10 -45.64
C ASP A 15 -4.37 55.58 -45.12
N LEU A 16 -4.35 54.90 -43.96
CA LEU A 16 -5.53 54.38 -43.27
C LEU A 16 -6.43 55.52 -42.71
N THR A 17 -6.09 56.78 -42.96
CA THR A 17 -6.86 57.95 -42.51
C THR A 17 -7.79 58.54 -43.56
N VAL A 18 -7.80 58.02 -44.80
CA VAL A 18 -8.86 58.34 -45.77
C VAL A 18 -10.12 57.58 -45.35
N SER A 19 -10.96 58.23 -44.56
CA SER A 19 -12.30 57.73 -44.27
C SER A 19 -13.07 57.60 -45.59
N GLU A 20 -13.24 56.37 -46.07
CA GLU A 20 -14.19 56.08 -47.15
C GLU A 20 -15.53 56.74 -46.82
N ALA A 21 -16.19 57.31 -47.82
CA ALA A 21 -17.53 57.88 -47.67
C ALA A 21 -18.51 56.75 -47.29
N LYS A 22 -18.72 56.53 -45.99
CA LYS A 22 -19.60 55.48 -45.47
C LYS A 22 -21.04 55.99 -45.47
N PHE A 23 -21.92 55.25 -46.15
CA PHE A 23 -23.35 55.45 -46.02
C PHE A 23 -23.80 55.03 -44.61
N VAL A 24 -24.21 56.01 -43.79
CA VAL A 24 -24.67 55.74 -42.43
C VAL A 24 -26.14 55.38 -42.47
N LEU A 25 -26.46 54.15 -42.04
CA LEU A 25 -27.84 53.71 -41.93
C LEU A 25 -28.57 54.53 -40.85
N PRO A 26 -29.85 54.87 -41.07
CA PRO A 26 -30.64 55.53 -40.05
C PRO A 26 -30.78 54.68 -38.78
N ASN A 27 -30.87 55.33 -37.61
CA ASN A 27 -31.03 54.65 -36.32
C ASN A 27 -32.47 54.15 -36.10
N CYS A 28 -32.90 53.20 -36.94
CA CYS A 28 -34.25 52.64 -36.89
C CYS A 28 -34.51 51.82 -35.62
N PHE A 29 -33.46 51.29 -34.97
CA PHE A 29 -33.60 50.49 -33.75
C PHE A 29 -33.89 51.35 -32.52
N GLY A 30 -33.14 52.43 -32.31
CA GLY A 30 -33.31 53.31 -31.15
C GLY A 30 -34.42 54.35 -31.31
N ALA A 31 -34.73 54.77 -32.53
CA ALA A 31 -35.77 55.76 -32.82
C ALA A 31 -37.03 55.08 -33.40
N ARG A 32 -37.89 54.57 -32.52
CA ARG A 32 -39.18 53.99 -32.92
C ARG A 32 -40.00 55.03 -33.73
N GLY A 33 -40.58 54.59 -34.85
CA GLY A 33 -41.33 55.48 -35.75
C GLY A 33 -40.46 56.36 -36.65
N PHE A 34 -39.17 56.04 -36.84
CA PHE A 34 -38.27 56.82 -37.71
C PHE A 34 -38.86 57.05 -39.10
N PHE A 35 -39.39 56.01 -39.76
CA PHE A 35 -39.97 56.12 -41.10
C PHE A 35 -41.39 56.72 -41.14
N GLU A 36 -42.06 56.85 -40.00
CA GLU A 36 -43.32 57.60 -39.91
C GLU A 36 -43.05 59.10 -39.98
N LYS A 37 -41.93 59.54 -39.38
CA LYS A 37 -41.45 60.93 -39.44
C LYS A 37 -40.76 61.26 -40.77
N PHE A 38 -40.08 60.27 -41.34
CA PHE A 38 -39.34 60.39 -42.59
C PHE A 38 -39.83 59.32 -43.58
N PRO A 39 -40.91 59.60 -44.32
CA PRO A 39 -41.49 58.63 -45.24
C PRO A 39 -40.48 58.26 -46.32
N LEU A 40 -40.42 56.96 -46.62
CA LEU A 40 -39.55 56.43 -47.67
C LEU A 40 -40.04 56.91 -49.04
N GLY A 41 -39.11 57.43 -49.83
CA GLY A 41 -39.34 57.84 -51.21
C GLY A 41 -38.37 57.14 -52.14
N VAL A 42 -38.86 56.73 -53.32
CA VAL A 42 -38.00 56.25 -54.40
C VAL A 42 -37.73 57.44 -55.32
N PRO A 43 -36.46 57.79 -55.62
CA PRO A 43 -36.14 58.92 -56.47
C PRO A 43 -36.67 58.70 -57.90
N ASP A 44 -37.04 59.78 -58.61
CA ASP A 44 -37.70 59.68 -59.92
C ASP A 44 -36.81 59.01 -61.00
N SER A 45 -35.48 59.12 -60.86
CA SER A 45 -34.52 58.38 -61.69
C SER A 45 -34.67 56.87 -61.53
N GLU A 46 -34.80 56.39 -60.29
CA GLU A 46 -34.94 54.97 -59.98
C GLU A 46 -36.33 54.46 -60.37
N ARG A 47 -37.37 55.27 -60.15
CA ARG A 47 -38.73 54.97 -60.65
C ARG A 47 -38.73 54.76 -62.16
N SER A 48 -38.04 55.62 -62.90
CA SER A 48 -37.94 55.52 -64.36
C SER A 48 -37.23 54.23 -64.80
N ILE A 49 -36.20 53.80 -64.07
CA ILE A 49 -35.49 52.53 -64.32
C ILE A 49 -36.43 51.33 -64.06
N ILE A 50 -37.10 51.30 -62.90
CA ILE A 50 -38.02 50.21 -62.53
C ILE A 50 -39.19 50.12 -63.52
N PHE A 51 -39.75 51.25 -63.94
CA PHE A 51 -40.84 51.29 -64.92
C PHE A 51 -40.37 51.00 -66.35
N GLY A 52 -39.10 51.27 -66.68
CA GLY A 52 -38.50 50.94 -67.97
C GLY A 52 -38.20 49.44 -68.16
N MET A 53 -38.17 48.66 -67.09
CA MET A 53 -38.05 47.19 -67.18
C MET A 53 -39.32 46.56 -67.75
N THR A 54 -39.17 45.44 -68.47
CA THR A 54 -40.31 44.62 -68.88
C THR A 54 -40.99 43.98 -67.66
N PRO A 55 -42.30 43.68 -67.72
CA PRO A 55 -43.03 43.03 -66.62
C PRO A 55 -42.35 41.74 -66.13
N ASP A 56 -41.91 40.87 -67.04
CA ASP A 56 -41.28 39.57 -66.71
C ASP A 56 -39.94 39.75 -65.97
N THR A 57 -39.15 40.75 -66.37
CA THR A 57 -37.89 41.09 -65.68
C THR A 57 -38.16 41.57 -64.25
N ARG A 58 -39.20 42.39 -64.07
CA ARG A 58 -39.59 42.89 -62.74
C ARG A 58 -40.09 41.77 -61.84
N GLU A 59 -40.93 40.88 -62.35
CA GLU A 59 -41.41 39.72 -61.62
C GLU A 59 -40.24 38.84 -61.15
N THR A 60 -39.31 38.55 -62.06
CA THR A 60 -38.11 37.78 -61.74
C THR A 60 -37.32 38.45 -60.61
N GLN A 61 -36.99 39.74 -60.74
CA GLN A 61 -36.24 40.48 -59.71
C GLN A 61 -36.94 40.46 -58.34
N LEU A 62 -38.26 40.68 -58.31
CA LEU A 62 -39.04 40.62 -57.07
C LEU A 62 -38.96 39.24 -56.42
N VAL A 63 -39.02 38.15 -57.20
CA VAL A 63 -38.86 36.80 -56.68
C VAL A 63 -37.47 36.60 -56.05
N TRP A 64 -36.41 37.09 -56.70
CA TRP A 64 -35.05 37.03 -56.15
C TRP A 64 -34.91 37.83 -54.84
N ASP A 65 -35.44 39.06 -54.80
CA ASP A 65 -35.37 39.92 -53.62
C ASP A 65 -36.17 39.34 -52.45
N ILE A 66 -37.37 38.80 -52.71
CA ILE A 66 -38.17 38.11 -51.70
C ILE A 66 -37.43 36.87 -51.18
N ALA A 67 -36.81 36.09 -52.06
CA ALA A 67 -36.01 34.93 -51.64
C ALA A 67 -34.83 35.35 -50.76
N ALA A 68 -34.14 36.45 -51.08
CA ALA A 68 -33.07 36.99 -50.24
C ALA A 68 -33.57 37.41 -48.84
N VAL A 69 -34.74 38.06 -48.76
CA VAL A 69 -35.37 38.41 -47.47
C VAL A 69 -35.76 37.17 -46.68
N MET A 70 -36.30 36.13 -47.34
CA MET A 70 -36.62 34.86 -46.69
C MET A 70 -35.36 34.18 -46.12
N GLN A 71 -34.26 34.17 -46.87
CA GLN A 71 -32.97 33.63 -46.40
C GLN A 71 -32.39 34.42 -45.21
N LEU A 72 -32.55 35.75 -45.20
CA LEU A 72 -32.15 36.58 -44.06
C LEU A 72 -32.97 36.24 -42.81
N LEU A 73 -34.29 36.06 -42.96
CA LEU A 73 -35.17 35.66 -41.87
C LEU A 73 -34.80 34.27 -41.34
N GLU A 74 -34.53 33.31 -42.23
CA GLU A 74 -34.07 31.98 -41.85
C GLU A 74 -32.77 32.06 -41.04
N THR A 75 -31.80 32.84 -41.52
CA THR A 75 -30.54 33.07 -40.79
C THR A 75 -30.79 33.68 -39.41
N ALA A 76 -31.68 34.67 -39.31
CA ALA A 76 -32.05 35.27 -38.03
C ALA A 76 -32.74 34.27 -37.08
N LEU A 77 -33.63 33.42 -37.59
CA LEU A 77 -34.30 32.37 -36.81
C LEU A 77 -33.30 31.30 -36.34
N VAL A 78 -32.37 30.88 -37.19
CA VAL A 78 -31.30 29.94 -36.85
C VAL A 78 -30.40 30.53 -35.75
N LEU A 79 -30.01 31.80 -35.88
CA LEU A 79 -29.20 32.50 -34.87
C LEU A 79 -29.97 32.70 -33.55
N ASN A 80 -31.30 32.81 -33.59
CA ASN A 80 -32.15 32.92 -32.42
C ASN A 80 -32.58 31.56 -31.83
N SER A 81 -32.26 30.44 -32.46
CA SER A 81 -32.64 29.10 -31.98
C SER A 81 -31.83 28.68 -30.75
N GLU A 82 -32.52 28.13 -29.74
CA GLU A 82 -31.89 27.69 -28.48
C GLU A 82 -30.94 26.50 -28.65
N GLU A 83 -31.14 25.66 -29.68
CA GLU A 83 -30.32 24.47 -29.94
C GLU A 83 -28.87 24.78 -30.33
N THR A 84 -28.66 25.97 -30.92
CA THR A 84 -27.34 26.48 -31.29
C THR A 84 -26.70 27.26 -30.15
N CYS A 85 -27.44 27.56 -29.07
CA CYS A 85 -26.95 28.37 -27.97
C CYS A 85 -25.81 27.64 -27.21
N PRO A 86 -24.55 28.11 -27.31
CA PRO A 86 -23.41 27.45 -26.67
C PRO A 86 -23.58 27.36 -25.15
N ALA A 87 -24.31 28.30 -24.55
CA ALA A 87 -24.56 28.36 -23.12
C ALA A 87 -25.34 27.14 -22.58
N ALA A 88 -26.33 26.62 -23.32
CA ALA A 88 -27.10 25.47 -22.88
C ALA A 88 -26.27 24.17 -22.92
N LYS A 89 -25.45 23.99 -23.98
CA LYS A 89 -24.49 22.88 -24.08
C LYS A 89 -23.42 23.00 -23.00
N LEU A 90 -22.92 24.20 -22.73
CA LEU A 90 -21.95 24.49 -21.68
C LEU A 90 -22.50 24.14 -20.29
N LYS A 91 -23.75 24.53 -19.97
CA LYS A 91 -24.42 24.13 -18.72
C LYS A 91 -24.55 22.61 -18.59
N LYS A 92 -24.98 21.92 -19.66
CA LYS A 92 -25.06 20.46 -19.67
C LYS A 92 -23.69 19.80 -19.43
N LEU A 93 -22.63 20.33 -20.04
CA LEU A 93 -21.27 19.86 -19.83
C LEU A 93 -20.74 20.18 -18.43
N GLN A 94 -21.08 21.34 -17.85
CA GLN A 94 -20.74 21.69 -16.48
C GLN A 94 -21.34 20.70 -15.48
N VAL A 95 -22.64 20.41 -15.59
CA VAL A 95 -23.31 19.41 -14.73
C VAL A 95 -22.66 18.03 -14.85
N LYS A 96 -22.30 17.60 -16.07
CA LYS A 96 -21.57 16.34 -16.29
C LYS A 96 -20.18 16.37 -15.64
N ASN A 97 -19.47 17.49 -15.74
CA ASN A 97 -18.16 17.67 -15.12
C ASN A 97 -18.22 17.61 -13.59
N GLU A 98 -19.23 18.25 -12.99
CA GLU A 98 -19.47 18.18 -11.55
C GLU A 98 -19.79 16.77 -11.09
N LYS A 99 -20.64 16.04 -11.84
CA LYS A 99 -20.93 14.64 -11.56
C LYS A 99 -19.67 13.77 -11.64
N LEU A 100 -18.87 13.94 -12.70
CA LEU A 100 -17.62 13.19 -12.86
C LEU A 100 -16.61 13.52 -11.76
N ARG A 101 -16.50 14.78 -11.33
CA ARG A 101 -15.67 15.15 -10.18
C ARG A 101 -16.13 14.47 -8.89
N ALA A 102 -17.44 14.39 -8.65
CA ALA A 102 -17.97 13.71 -7.48
C ALA A 102 -17.71 12.19 -7.53
N ASP A 103 -17.76 11.57 -8.70
CA ASP A 103 -17.43 10.14 -8.84
C ASP A 103 -15.92 9.90 -8.74
N MET A 104 -15.09 10.83 -9.24
CA MET A 104 -13.63 10.78 -9.07
C MET A 104 -13.24 10.80 -7.58
N THR A 105 -13.81 11.70 -6.78
CA THR A 105 -13.49 11.77 -5.35
C THR A 105 -13.94 10.54 -4.57
N LYS A 106 -15.07 9.91 -4.95
CA LYS A 106 -15.50 8.63 -4.36
C LYS A 106 -14.52 7.52 -4.68
N VAL A 107 -14.06 7.44 -5.93
CA VAL A 107 -13.11 6.43 -6.39
C VAL A 107 -11.76 6.63 -5.72
N GLU A 108 -11.26 7.87 -5.62
CA GLU A 108 -10.04 8.20 -4.89
C GLU A 108 -10.10 7.77 -3.42
N LYS A 109 -11.21 8.05 -2.73
CA LYS A 109 -11.41 7.59 -1.35
C LYS A 109 -11.37 6.06 -1.27
N ALA A 110 -12.09 5.36 -2.14
CA ALA A 110 -12.09 3.91 -2.17
C ALA A 110 -10.68 3.35 -2.43
N PHE A 111 -9.92 3.95 -3.35
CA PHE A 111 -8.53 3.56 -3.63
C PHE A 111 -7.62 3.74 -2.41
N SER A 112 -7.77 4.83 -1.65
CA SER A 112 -7.02 5.04 -0.40
C SER A 112 -7.38 3.97 0.63
N ASP A 113 -8.66 3.67 0.84
CA ASP A 113 -9.12 2.62 1.76
C ASP A 113 -8.58 1.23 1.36
N TYR A 114 -8.54 0.93 0.05
CA TYR A 114 -7.96 -0.32 -0.46
C TYR A 114 -6.44 -0.39 -0.27
N ARG A 115 -5.73 0.72 -0.50
CA ARG A 115 -4.28 0.81 -0.31
C ARG A 115 -3.91 0.53 1.14
N GLU A 116 -4.59 1.16 2.10
CA GLU A 116 -4.34 0.93 3.53
C GLU A 116 -4.55 -0.54 3.92
N LYS A 117 -5.65 -1.15 3.46
CA LYS A 117 -5.88 -2.60 3.68
C LYS A 117 -4.79 -3.46 3.07
N HIS A 118 -4.30 -3.10 1.89
CA HIS A 118 -3.22 -3.82 1.23
C HIS A 118 -1.90 -3.69 2.01
N GLU A 119 -1.58 -2.51 2.53
CA GLU A 119 -0.40 -2.30 3.37
C GLU A 119 -0.44 -3.18 4.63
N ILE A 120 -1.59 -3.27 5.30
CA ILE A 120 -1.78 -4.18 6.44
C ILE A 120 -1.60 -5.64 6.02
N GLN A 121 -2.17 -6.05 4.89
CA GLN A 121 -2.04 -7.42 4.39
C GLN A 121 -0.59 -7.78 4.08
N VAL A 122 0.18 -6.88 3.46
CA VAL A 122 1.61 -7.08 3.22
C VAL A 122 2.36 -7.20 4.55
N GLY A 123 2.06 -6.36 5.53
CA GLY A 123 2.63 -6.45 6.88
C GLY A 123 2.40 -7.82 7.52
N LEU A 124 1.16 -8.31 7.53
CA LEU A 124 0.81 -9.64 8.06
C LEU A 124 1.54 -10.77 7.33
N VAL A 125 1.66 -10.71 5.99
CA VAL A 125 2.40 -11.71 5.21
C VAL A 125 3.88 -11.71 5.58
N THR A 126 4.49 -10.54 5.79
CA THR A 126 5.90 -10.45 6.21
C THR A 126 6.12 -11.02 7.62
N GLU A 127 5.24 -10.74 8.57
CA GLU A 127 5.31 -11.28 9.93
C GLU A 127 5.14 -12.81 9.94
N LEU A 128 4.19 -13.34 9.15
CA LEU A 128 4.01 -14.78 8.99
C LEU A 128 5.26 -15.44 8.38
N GLY A 129 5.91 -14.78 7.42
CA GLY A 129 7.18 -15.22 6.85
C GLY A 129 8.28 -15.31 7.91
N GLN A 130 8.43 -14.28 8.76
CA GLN A 130 9.39 -14.27 9.87
C GLN A 130 9.10 -15.38 10.88
N LYS A 131 7.84 -15.56 11.27
CA LYS A 131 7.44 -16.62 12.21
C LYS A 131 7.68 -18.01 11.64
N THR A 132 7.48 -18.20 10.34
CA THR A 132 7.78 -19.48 9.67
C THR A 132 9.28 -19.78 9.71
N ALA A 133 10.14 -18.77 9.50
CA ALA A 133 11.59 -18.93 9.61
C ALA A 133 12.04 -19.23 11.05
N GLU A 134 11.45 -18.56 12.04
CA GLU A 134 11.70 -18.82 13.47
C GLU A 134 11.31 -20.24 13.88
N ILE A 135 10.16 -20.74 13.41
CA ILE A 135 9.73 -22.13 13.62
C ILE A 135 10.70 -23.12 12.97
N ALA A 136 11.18 -22.85 11.75
CA ALA A 136 12.16 -23.70 11.09
C ALA A 136 13.47 -23.78 11.89
N GLN A 137 13.96 -22.65 12.39
CA GLN A 137 15.15 -22.59 13.23
C GLN A 137 14.98 -23.37 14.55
N LEU A 138 13.87 -23.13 15.27
CA LEU A 138 13.57 -23.84 16.52
C LEU A 138 13.40 -25.35 16.30
N THR A 139 12.90 -25.77 15.13
CA THR A 139 12.76 -27.18 14.79
C THR A 139 14.14 -27.84 14.61
N GLU A 140 15.08 -27.15 13.97
CA GLU A 140 16.45 -27.62 13.82
C GLU A 140 17.18 -27.69 15.17
N ASP A 141 17.05 -26.66 16.00
CA ASP A 141 17.69 -26.64 17.32
C ASP A 141 17.10 -27.72 18.25
N LYS A 142 15.79 -27.96 18.19
CA LYS A 142 15.14 -29.08 18.88
C LYS A 142 15.74 -30.43 18.46
N LYS A 143 16.00 -30.62 17.15
CA LYS A 143 16.60 -31.85 16.64
C LYS A 143 18.03 -32.04 17.17
N LYS A 144 18.86 -30.99 17.15
CA LYS A 144 20.21 -31.03 17.71
C LYS A 144 20.20 -31.40 19.19
N LEU A 145 19.34 -30.74 19.98
CA LEU A 145 19.19 -31.07 21.40
C LEU A 145 18.71 -32.50 21.62
N GLN A 146 17.86 -33.03 20.74
CA GLN A 146 17.41 -34.41 20.82
C GLN A 146 18.54 -35.40 20.49
N ASP A 147 19.40 -35.08 19.52
CA ASP A 147 20.59 -35.86 19.18
C ASP A 147 21.62 -35.84 20.33
N GLU A 148 21.87 -34.67 20.93
CA GLU A 148 22.74 -34.51 22.10
C GLU A 148 22.21 -35.27 23.31
N LEU A 149 20.89 -35.22 23.56
CA LEU A 149 20.26 -35.96 24.66
C LEU A 149 20.36 -37.48 24.44
N GLY A 150 20.24 -37.95 23.19
CA GLY A 150 20.46 -39.34 22.83
C GLY A 150 21.92 -39.78 23.02
N ALA A 151 22.89 -38.94 22.62
CA ALA A 151 24.31 -39.19 22.84
C ALA A 151 24.65 -39.22 24.34
N LEU A 152 24.08 -38.31 25.13
CA LEU A 152 24.25 -38.30 26.58
C LEU A 152 23.64 -39.57 27.20
N GLN A 153 22.44 -39.97 26.81
CA GLN A 153 21.83 -41.22 27.27
C GLN A 153 22.68 -42.46 26.92
N LEU A 154 23.26 -42.50 25.72
CA LEU A 154 24.21 -43.56 25.34
C LEU A 154 25.46 -43.54 26.21
N SER A 155 26.00 -42.36 26.54
CA SER A 155 27.15 -42.27 27.44
C SER A 155 26.83 -42.66 28.89
N MET A 156 25.55 -42.61 29.27
CA MET A 156 25.05 -43.02 30.58
C MET A 156 24.68 -44.51 30.66
N THR A 157 24.81 -45.28 29.58
CA THR A 157 24.51 -46.72 29.65
C THR A 157 25.50 -47.43 30.57
N PRO A 158 25.05 -48.41 31.37
CA PRO A 158 25.92 -49.14 32.28
C PRO A 158 27.09 -49.82 31.55
N VAL A 159 28.27 -49.81 32.17
CA VAL A 159 29.45 -50.53 31.65
C VAL A 159 29.27 -52.04 31.87
N GLU A 160 29.82 -52.92 31.01
CA GLU A 160 29.64 -54.38 31.10
C GLU A 160 30.01 -54.94 32.49
N ASP A 161 31.09 -54.43 33.09
CA ASP A 161 31.58 -54.85 34.41
C ASP A 161 30.93 -54.08 35.59
N GLU A 162 29.87 -53.30 35.33
CA GLU A 162 29.24 -52.50 36.38
C GLU A 162 28.39 -53.40 37.31
N PRO A 163 28.67 -53.38 38.63
CA PRO A 163 27.95 -54.21 39.58
C PRO A 163 26.47 -53.82 39.63
N GLU A 164 25.56 -54.79 39.76
CA GLU A 164 24.10 -54.54 39.80
C GLU A 164 23.71 -53.49 40.86
N VAL A 165 24.46 -53.41 41.95
CA VAL A 165 24.26 -52.49 43.06
C VAL A 165 24.56 -51.03 42.68
N ALA A 166 25.37 -50.80 41.65
CA ALA A 166 25.69 -49.47 41.11
C ALA A 166 24.74 -49.09 39.96
N ARG A 167 24.13 -50.07 39.28
CA ARG A 167 23.16 -49.83 38.21
C ARG A 167 21.95 -49.07 38.76
N GLY A 168 21.73 -47.85 38.26
CA GLY A 168 20.61 -46.99 38.66
C GLY A 168 20.96 -45.87 39.65
N LEU A 169 22.24 -45.72 40.02
CA LEU A 169 22.73 -44.52 40.72
C LEU A 169 22.89 -43.36 39.72
N SER A 170 21.75 -42.84 39.27
CA SER A 170 21.67 -41.82 38.22
C SER A 170 21.95 -40.40 38.72
N THR A 171 21.89 -40.19 40.03
CA THR A 171 22.11 -38.87 40.66
C THR A 171 23.22 -38.93 41.70
N ARG A 172 23.89 -37.78 41.90
CA ARG A 172 24.89 -37.62 42.97
C ARG A 172 24.31 -37.95 44.35
N ALA A 173 23.04 -37.65 44.59
CA ALA A 173 22.36 -37.93 45.86
C ALA A 173 22.21 -39.45 46.09
N GLU A 174 21.79 -40.20 45.07
CA GLU A 174 21.71 -41.67 45.12
C GLU A 174 23.09 -42.28 45.40
N LEU A 175 24.13 -41.82 44.71
CA LEU A 175 25.51 -42.27 44.92
C LEU A 175 25.99 -42.00 46.36
N ILE A 176 25.82 -40.77 46.86
CA ILE A 176 26.21 -40.42 48.24
C ILE A 176 25.47 -41.29 49.25
N LYS A 177 24.17 -41.51 49.05
CA LYS A 177 23.38 -42.38 49.92
C LYS A 177 23.91 -43.81 49.92
N ARG A 178 24.31 -44.34 48.76
CA ARG A 178 24.84 -45.71 48.67
C ARG A 178 26.22 -45.82 49.32
N ILE A 179 27.10 -44.82 49.13
CA ILE A 179 28.39 -44.73 49.82
C ILE A 179 28.19 -44.71 51.34
N TRP A 180 27.23 -43.92 51.83
CA TRP A 180 26.92 -43.85 53.25
C TRP A 180 26.46 -45.21 53.83
N MET A 181 25.54 -45.91 53.14
CA MET A 181 25.10 -47.24 53.56
C MET A 181 26.27 -48.24 53.56
N LEU A 182 27.11 -48.26 52.52
CA LEU A 182 28.30 -49.10 52.44
C LEU A 182 29.31 -48.79 53.55
N GLY A 183 29.53 -47.51 53.86
CA GLY A 183 30.41 -47.08 54.94
C GLY A 183 29.95 -47.60 56.29
N GLN A 184 28.63 -47.57 56.54
CA GLN A 184 28.05 -48.12 57.75
C GLN A 184 28.21 -49.65 57.82
N ASP A 185 27.90 -50.37 56.72
CA ASP A 185 28.03 -51.83 56.64
C ASP A 185 29.49 -52.29 56.91
N VAL A 186 30.49 -51.56 56.38
CA VAL A 186 31.92 -51.84 56.61
C VAL A 186 32.30 -51.59 58.07
N LEU A 187 31.86 -50.46 58.66
CA LEU A 187 32.13 -50.15 60.07
C LEU A 187 31.55 -51.23 61.00
N ASP A 188 30.31 -51.64 60.75
CA ASP A 188 29.64 -52.68 61.53
C ASP A 188 30.36 -54.04 61.39
N GLY A 189 30.81 -54.38 60.17
CA GLY A 189 31.59 -55.59 59.91
C GLY A 189 32.97 -55.60 60.60
N VAL A 190 33.70 -54.48 60.57
CA VAL A 190 35.00 -54.35 61.26
C VAL A 190 34.83 -54.44 62.77
N LYS A 191 33.82 -53.78 63.32
CA LYS A 191 33.50 -53.86 64.75
C LYS A 191 33.20 -55.30 65.16
N PHE A 192 32.37 -56.00 64.40
CA PHE A 192 32.08 -57.41 64.64
C PHE A 192 33.34 -58.28 64.57
N GLY A 193 34.21 -58.06 63.59
CA GLY A 193 35.48 -58.77 63.46
C GLY A 193 36.43 -58.54 64.64
N PHE A 194 36.51 -57.30 65.13
CA PHE A 194 37.28 -56.93 66.32
C PHE A 194 36.73 -57.61 67.57
N ASP A 195 35.42 -57.49 67.83
CA ASP A 195 34.76 -58.09 69.00
C ASP A 195 34.97 -59.62 69.01
N ASN A 196 34.81 -60.27 67.86
CA ASN A 196 35.07 -61.71 67.72
C ASN A 196 36.54 -62.09 67.99
N ALA A 197 37.50 -61.29 67.52
CA ALA A 197 38.93 -61.53 67.78
C ALA A 197 39.28 -61.34 69.28
N VAL A 198 38.69 -60.33 69.93
CA VAL A 198 38.82 -60.10 71.37
C VAL A 198 38.26 -61.29 72.15
N ASP A 199 37.08 -61.78 71.78
CA ASP A 199 36.46 -62.94 72.43
C ASP A 199 37.31 -64.21 72.26
N GLN A 200 37.85 -64.45 71.06
CA GLN A 200 38.79 -65.56 70.83
C GLN A 200 40.04 -65.43 71.71
N LEU A 201 40.58 -64.22 71.89
CA LEU A 201 41.78 -64.00 72.70
C LEU A 201 41.52 -64.22 74.20
N LYS A 202 40.33 -63.85 74.69
CA LYS A 202 39.87 -64.12 76.06
C LYS A 202 39.74 -65.63 76.33
N VAL A 203 39.28 -66.40 75.34
CA VAL A 203 39.19 -67.87 75.45
C VAL A 203 40.57 -68.51 75.58
N LEU A 204 41.56 -68.03 74.82
CA LEU A 204 42.92 -68.57 74.83
C LEU A 204 43.76 -68.14 76.05
N ASN A 205 43.50 -66.96 76.62
CA ASN A 205 44.22 -66.40 77.75
C ASN A 205 43.28 -65.98 78.91
N PRO A 206 42.66 -66.93 79.62
CA PRO A 206 41.60 -66.65 80.60
C PRO A 206 42.05 -65.88 81.85
N THR A 207 43.36 -65.79 82.11
CA THR A 207 43.94 -65.11 83.28
C THR A 207 44.46 -63.70 82.96
N VAL A 208 44.44 -63.26 81.70
CA VAL A 208 44.94 -61.95 81.28
C VAL A 208 43.76 -61.03 81.01
N GLU A 209 43.71 -59.90 81.72
CA GLU A 209 42.71 -58.86 81.49
C GLU A 209 43.13 -57.99 80.29
N LEU A 210 42.39 -58.12 79.18
CA LEU A 210 42.65 -57.32 77.97
C LEU A 210 42.07 -55.93 78.14
N ASN A 211 42.93 -54.92 78.14
CA ASN A 211 42.49 -53.54 78.05
C ASN A 211 42.04 -53.24 76.61
N THR A 212 40.73 -53.18 76.37
CA THR A 212 40.12 -52.82 75.08
C THR A 212 39.62 -51.38 75.05
N GLU A 213 39.90 -50.59 76.09
CA GLU A 213 39.45 -49.22 76.22
C GLU A 213 40.13 -48.35 75.15
N GLY A 214 39.32 -47.67 74.32
CA GLY A 214 39.80 -46.85 73.19
C GLY A 214 40.07 -47.61 71.87
N LEU A 215 40.13 -48.95 71.88
CA LEU A 215 40.36 -49.75 70.66
C LEU A 215 39.09 -49.95 69.81
N SER A 216 37.91 -49.83 70.40
CA SER A 216 36.61 -49.98 69.70
C SER A 216 36.10 -48.68 69.05
N MET A 217 36.82 -47.57 69.22
CA MET A 217 36.41 -46.26 68.70
C MET A 217 36.94 -46.02 67.29
N LEU A 218 36.25 -46.61 66.32
CA LEU A 218 36.11 -45.99 65.01
C LEU A 218 34.98 -44.94 65.14
N GLU A 219 35.31 -43.77 65.70
CA GLU A 219 34.34 -42.67 65.77
C GLU A 219 33.94 -42.21 64.35
N GLN A 220 32.66 -41.88 64.24
CA GLN A 220 31.87 -41.55 63.05
C GLN A 220 32.26 -40.22 62.36
N ASN A 221 33.56 -39.93 62.20
CA ASN A 221 34.03 -38.69 61.57
C ASN A 221 34.70 -38.96 60.22
N TRP A 222 33.98 -39.62 59.30
CA TRP A 222 34.38 -39.68 57.90
C TRP A 222 33.29 -39.03 57.03
N PHE A 223 33.58 -37.78 56.66
CA PHE A 223 32.89 -36.85 55.73
C PHE A 223 31.59 -36.19 56.19
#